data_AF-A0AAW9TYK5-F1
#
_entry.id   AF-A0AAW9TYK5-F1
#
_cell.length_a   1.000
_cell.length_b   1.000
_cell.length_c   1.000
_cell.angle_alpha   90.00
_cell.angle_beta   90.00
_cell.angle_gamma   90.00
#
_symmetry.space_group_name_H-M   'P 1'
#
loop_
_entity.id
_entity.type
_entity.pdbx_description
1 polymer ?
#
loop_
_entity_poly.entity_id
_entity_poly.type
_entity_poly.pdbx_seq_one_letter_code
_entity_poly.pdbx_strand_id
1 'polypeptide(L)' 'MRDRKPDTVIIPPHKYDLERLPFAKRLLELRPGECIWPINDGSPFLFCAAKTAGKYCQHHQSRAVAVQRIAKREK' A
#
# COMPACT_ATOMS: atom_id res chain seq x y z
N MET A 1 -19.64 -10.64 -20.60
CA MET A 1 -18.24 -10.37 -20.20
C MET A 1 -18.30 -10.17 -18.69
N ARG A 2 -17.73 -11.06 -17.88
CA ARG A 2 -17.95 -11.00 -16.42
C ARG A 2 -17.05 -9.91 -15.85
N ASP A 3 -17.67 -8.79 -15.45
CA ASP A 3 -17.07 -7.76 -14.61
C ASP A 3 -16.61 -8.39 -13.29
N ARG A 4 -15.40 -8.94 -13.30
CA ARG A 4 -14.72 -9.37 -12.09
C ARG A 4 -14.17 -8.12 -11.44
N LYS A 5 -15.05 -7.35 -10.78
CA LYS A 5 -14.64 -6.29 -9.86
C LYS A 5 -13.74 -6.98 -8.83
N PRO A 6 -12.43 -6.69 -8.75
CA PRO A 6 -11.63 -7.27 -7.69
C PRO A 6 -12.26 -6.79 -6.39
N ASP A 7 -12.64 -7.72 -5.51
CA ASP A 7 -13.01 -7.38 -4.14
C ASP A 7 -11.86 -6.54 -3.59
N THR A 8 -12.12 -5.24 -3.43
CA THR A 8 -11.11 -4.31 -2.93
C THR A 8 -10.82 -4.70 -1.50
N VAL A 9 -9.76 -5.46 -1.28
CA VAL A 9 -9.34 -5.83 0.07
C VAL A 9 -8.94 -4.56 0.79
N ILE A 10 -9.77 -4.12 1.73
CA ILE A 10 -9.46 -2.99 2.59
C ILE A 10 -8.42 -3.46 3.61
N ILE A 11 -7.21 -2.93 3.50
CA ILE A 11 -6.14 -3.21 4.46
C ILE A 11 -6.15 -2.08 5.47
N PRO A 12 -6.50 -2.35 6.75
CA PRO A 12 -6.58 -1.30 7.75
C PRO A 12 -5.21 -0.63 7.95
N PRO A 13 -5.16 0.69 8.21
CA PRO A 13 -3.92 1.39 8.52
C PRO A 13 -3.20 0.74 9.71
N HIS A 14 -1.91 0.50 9.55
CA HIS A 14 -1.04 0.01 10.61
C HIS A 14 -0.37 1.20 11.33
N LYS A 15 0.09 1.03 12.58
CA LYS A 15 0.81 2.09 13.31
C LYS A 15 1.98 2.69 12.49
N TYR A 16 2.70 1.84 11.78
CA TYR A 16 3.78 2.26 10.87
C TYR A 16 3.29 3.19 9.76
N ASP A 17 2.07 3.03 9.27
CA ASP A 17 1.49 3.91 8.24
C ASP A 17 1.34 5.34 8.79
N LEU A 18 0.89 5.47 10.05
CA LEU A 18 0.75 6.75 10.73
C LEU A 18 2.09 7.44 10.96
N GLU A 19 3.12 6.68 11.36
CA GLU A 19 4.49 7.17 11.55
C GLU A 19 5.11 7.67 10.22
N ARG A 20 4.61 7.20 9.08
CA ARG A 20 5.06 7.62 7.75
C ARG A 20 4.36 8.86 7.21
N LEU A 21 3.26 9.31 7.79
CA LEU A 21 2.50 10.48 7.31
C LEU A 21 3.35 11.73 7.04
N PRO A 22 4.32 12.11 7.91
CA PRO A 22 5.15 13.31 7.66
C PRO A 22 6.06 13.21 6.44
N PHE A 23 6.34 11.99 5.97
CA PHE A 23 7.21 11.72 4.82
C PHE A 23 6.44 11.29 3.58
N ALA A 24 5.12 11.21 3.70
CA ALA A 24 4.26 10.67 2.68
C ALA A 24 4.14 11.65 1.52
N LYS A 25 3.88 11.09 0.35
CA LYS A 25 3.80 11.86 -0.90
C LYS A 25 2.52 11.55 -1.63
N ARG A 26 2.06 12.49 -2.45
CA ARG A 26 1.03 12.22 -3.46
C ARG A 26 1.61 11.32 -4.55
N LEU A 27 0.73 10.67 -5.31
CA LEU A 27 1.14 9.81 -6.43
C LEU A 27 2.07 10.53 -7.41
N LEU A 28 1.76 11.79 -7.73
CA LEU A 28 2.53 12.60 -8.69
C LEU A 28 3.88 13.08 -8.16
N GLU A 29 4.12 12.98 -6.85
CA GLU A 29 5.36 13.42 -6.20
C GLU A 29 6.32 12.26 -5.93
N LEU A 30 5.84 11.01 -6.10
CA LEU A 30 6.65 9.81 -5.92
C LEU A 30 7.74 9.73 -6.97
N ARG A 31 8.92 9.33 -6.53
CA ARG A 31 10.09 9.09 -7.39
C ARG A 31 10.33 7.60 -7.60
N PRO A 32 11.03 7.20 -8.67
CA PRO A 32 11.51 5.82 -8.81
C PRO A 32 12.27 5.37 -7.56
N GLY A 33 11.97 4.16 -7.08
CA GLY A 33 12.55 3.61 -5.85
C GLY A 33 11.86 4.06 -4.57
N GLU A 34 10.68 4.68 -4.64
CA GLU A 34 9.87 5.02 -3.47
C GLU A 34 8.67 4.07 -3.31
N CYS A 35 8.36 3.73 -2.05
CA CYS A 35 7.29 2.81 -1.71
C CYS A 35 5.92 3.39 -2.09
N ILE A 36 5.17 2.65 -2.91
CA ILE A 36 3.84 3.04 -3.39
C ILE A 36 2.69 2.42 -2.59
N TRP A 37 2.93 2.07 -1.32
CA TRP A 37 1.86 1.59 -0.45
C TRP A 37 0.97 2.75 0.01
N PRO A 38 -0.36 2.65 -0.13
CA PRO A 38 -1.29 3.67 0.34
C PRO A 38 -1.37 3.65 1.87
N ILE A 39 -1.22 4.81 2.51
CA ILE A 39 -1.15 4.91 3.98
C ILE A 39 -2.33 5.67 4.60
N ASN A 40 -3.21 6.23 3.78
CA ASN A 40 -4.46 6.83 4.21
C ASN A 40 -5.61 6.45 3.26
N ASP A 41 -6.82 6.68 3.72
CA ASP A 41 -8.09 6.49 3.00
C ASP A 41 -8.71 7.83 2.54
N GLY A 42 -7.99 8.93 2.77
CA GLY A 42 -8.48 10.30 2.58
C GLY A 42 -7.90 11.06 1.39
N SER A 43 -8.47 12.24 1.15
CA SER A 43 -7.92 13.25 0.25
C SER A 43 -7.04 14.24 1.03
N PRO A 44 -5.80 14.53 0.60
CA PRO A 44 -5.13 13.94 -0.55
C PRO A 44 -4.73 12.48 -0.28
N PHE A 45 -4.74 11.66 -1.33
CA PHE A 45 -4.30 10.27 -1.22
C PHE A 45 -2.77 10.22 -1.13
N LEU A 46 -2.27 9.57 -0.07
CA LEU A 46 -0.87 9.57 0.32
C LEU A 46 -0.26 8.18 0.27
N PHE A 47 1.01 8.15 -0.13
CA PHE A 47 1.82 6.96 -0.27
C PHE A 47 3.04 7.02 0.66
N CYS A 48 3.47 5.86 1.14
CA CYS A 48 4.54 5.71 2.13
C CYS A 48 5.85 6.45 1.77
N ALA A 49 6.22 6.46 0.49
CA ALA A 49 7.41 7.11 -0.07
C ALA A 49 8.77 6.71 0.57
N ALA A 50 8.81 5.66 1.38
CA ALA A 50 10.07 5.12 1.91
C ALA A 50 10.92 4.54 0.77
N LYS A 51 12.24 4.69 0.85
CA LYS A 51 13.18 4.13 -0.14
C LYS A 51 13.03 2.61 -0.22
N THR A 52 13.02 2.09 -1.43
CA THR A 52 12.91 0.65 -1.73
C THR A 52 13.60 0.31 -3.04
N ALA A 53 14.01 -0.95 -3.19
CA ALA A 53 14.50 -1.52 -4.44
C ALA A 53 13.37 -2.08 -5.32
N GLY A 54 12.14 -2.16 -4.79
CA GLY A 54 10.97 -2.72 -5.49
C GLY A 54 9.75 -1.82 -5.38
N LYS A 55 8.56 -2.42 -5.41
CA LYS A 55 7.28 -1.68 -5.32
C LYS A 55 7.00 -1.13 -3.93
N TYR A 56 7.37 -1.89 -2.90
CA TYR A 56 7.07 -1.60 -1.50
C TYR A 56 8.35 -1.63 -0.66
N CYS A 57 8.40 -0.85 0.42
CA CYS A 57 9.45 -1.01 1.44
C CYS A 57 9.27 -2.36 2.16
N GLN A 58 10.27 -2.78 2.94
CA GLN A 58 10.24 -4.09 3.62
C GLN A 58 8.98 -4.32 4.47
N HIS A 59 8.52 -3.29 5.20
CA HIS A 59 7.30 -3.39 6.02
C HIS A 59 6.03 -3.57 5.17
N HIS A 60 5.89 -2.79 4.09
CA HIS A 60 4.70 -2.89 3.23
C HIS A 60 4.74 -4.11 2.32
N GLN A 61 5.92 -4.61 1.98
CA GLN A 61 6.09 -5.87 1.26
C GLN A 61 5.57 -7.05 2.08
N SER A 62 5.88 -7.12 3.39
CA SER A 62 5.39 -8.21 4.25
C SER A 62 3.86 -8.19 4.38
N ARG A 63 3.26 -6.99 4.47
CA ARG A 63 1.80 -6.81 4.49
C ARG A 63 1.14 -7.20 3.17
N ALA A 64 1.73 -6.84 2.03
CA ALA A 64 1.23 -7.24 0.71
C ALA A 64 1.12 -8.77 0.59
N VAL A 65 2.17 -9.47 1.04
CA VAL A 65 2.24 -10.94 1.00
C VAL A 65 1.22 -11.57 1.95
N ALA A 66 1.04 -11.02 3.15
CA ALA A 66 0.05 -11.52 4.11
C ALA A 66 -1.36 -11.47 3.53
N VAL A 67 -1.74 -10.35 2.90
CA VAL A 67 -3.05 -10.16 2.25
C VAL A 67 -3.24 -11.14 1.09
N GLN A 68 -2.23 -11.32 0.25
CA GLN A 68 -2.30 -12.29 -0.85
C GLN A 68 -2.50 -13.74 -0.36
N ARG A 69 -1.92 -14.09 0.80
CA ARG A 69 -2.13 -15.42 1.39
C ARG A 69 -3.54 -15.60 1.91
N ILE A 70 -4.13 -14.58 2.53
CA ILE A 70 -5.52 -14.60 3.01
C ILE A 70 -6.47 -14.76 1.82
N ALA A 71 -6.33 -13.92 0.80
CA ALA A 71 -7.17 -13.97 -0.40
C ALA A 71 -7.08 -15.30 -1.18
N LYS A 72 -5.96 -16.03 -1.04
CA LYS A 72 -5.80 -17.38 -1.63
C LYS A 72 -6.42 -18.50 -0.80
N ARG A 73 -6.58 -18.31 0.52
CA ARG A 73 -7.20 -19.30 1.42
C ARG A 73 -8.72 -19.26 1.39
N GLU A 74 -9.30 -18.11 1.07
CA GLU A 74 -10.75 -17.91 0.96
C GLU A 74 -11.33 -18.34 -0.41
N LYS A 75 -10.53 -19.01 -1.24
CA LYS A 75 -10.85 -19.37 -2.62
C LYS A 75 -10.66 -20.86 -2.86
#